data_AF-A0A8T4XPQ5-F1
#
_entry.id   AF-A0A8T4XPQ5-F1
#
_cell.length_a   1.000
_cell.length_b   1.000
_cell.length_c   1.000
_cell.angle_alpha   90.00
_cell.angle_beta   90.00
_cell.angle_gamma   90.00
#
_symmetry.space_group_name_H-M   'P 1'
#
loop_
_entity.id
_entity.type
_entity.pdbx_description
1 polymer ?
#
loop_
_entity_poly.entity_id
_entity_poly.type
_entity_poly.pdbx_seq_one_letter_code
_entity_poly.pdbx_strand_id
1 'polypeptide(L)'
;MKGYGEFGIFSEAIKFSTKGPVDFIDLTDRILEVVGKSGIRDGIIHVFAPHATGILVINEFTEDLQEDIRKLLGELAPSGNRYRHPWNAHSHLRSLILGSSQTIPLMDGKLLLGTWQSIFFIETDTHARQRTVIVQVMGLRSQR
;
A
#
# COMPACT_ATOMS: atom_id res chain seq x y z
N MET A 1 -20.67 -28.64 15.55
CA MET A 1 -19.54 -27.94 14.90
C MET A 1 -20.13 -26.85 14.02
N LYS A 2 -19.84 -25.57 14.27
CA LYS A 2 -20.30 -24.49 13.37
C LYS A 2 -19.58 -24.66 12.04
N GLY A 3 -20.32 -24.73 10.94
CA GLY A 3 -19.73 -24.82 9.60
C GLY A 3 -18.91 -23.58 9.33
N TYR A 4 -17.60 -23.73 9.18
CA TYR A 4 -16.75 -22.66 8.66
C TYR A 4 -17.18 -22.40 7.20
N GLY A 5 -17.22 -21.13 6.77
CA GLY A 5 -17.56 -20.75 5.40
C GLY A 5 -16.60 -21.36 4.36
N GLU A 6 -16.90 -21.20 3.08
CA GLU A 6 -15.97 -21.61 2.01
C GLU A 6 -14.75 -20.69 1.99
N PHE A 7 -13.54 -21.26 2.00
CA PHE A 7 -12.31 -20.48 1.85
C PHE A 7 -12.11 -20.08 0.37
N GLY A 8 -11.79 -18.81 0.13
CA GLY A 8 -11.54 -18.28 -1.21
C GLY A 8 -10.36 -17.33 -1.24
N ILE A 9 -9.83 -17.15 -2.45
CA ILE A 9 -8.82 -16.15 -2.79
C ILE A 9 -9.39 -15.29 -3.92
N PHE A 10 -9.24 -13.97 -3.79
CA PHE A 10 -9.58 -12.99 -4.82
C PHE A 10 -8.37 -12.07 -5.03
N SER A 11 -8.12 -11.62 -6.26
CA SER A 11 -7.00 -10.73 -6.53
C SER A 11 -7.36 -9.73 -7.62
N GLU A 12 -7.03 -8.46 -7.41
CA GLU A 12 -7.25 -7.39 -8.38
C GLU A 12 -6.05 -6.44 -8.40
N ALA A 13 -5.76 -5.87 -9.56
CA ALA A 13 -4.67 -4.92 -9.75
C ALA A 13 -5.20 -3.49 -9.90
N ILE A 14 -4.71 -2.59 -9.07
CA ILE A 14 -5.05 -1.17 -9.03
C ILE A 14 -3.94 -0.39 -9.74
N LYS A 15 -4.24 0.23 -10.89
CA LYS A 15 -3.28 1.07 -11.65
C LYS A 15 -3.49 2.57 -11.37
N PHE A 16 -2.42 3.35 -11.34
CA PHE A 16 -2.48 4.80 -11.13
C PHE A 16 -1.21 5.51 -11.63
N SER A 17 -1.31 6.83 -11.81
CA SER A 17 -0.20 7.70 -12.17
C SER A 17 0.36 8.40 -10.94
N THR A 18 1.66 8.64 -10.91
CA THR A 18 2.35 9.48 -9.91
C THR A 18 2.99 10.68 -10.61
N LYS A 19 3.15 11.80 -9.89
CA LYS A 19 3.70 13.06 -10.41
C LYS A 19 5.22 13.17 -10.27
N GLY A 20 5.87 12.25 -9.56
CA GLY A 20 7.31 12.25 -9.36
C GLY A 20 7.71 12.06 -7.89
N PRO A 21 8.88 12.57 -7.49
CA PRO A 21 9.46 12.28 -6.18
C PRO A 21 8.53 12.69 -5.03
N VAL A 22 8.26 11.74 -4.14
CA VAL A 22 7.48 11.91 -2.92
C VAL A 22 6.06 12.44 -3.17
N ASP A 23 5.43 11.88 -4.21
CA ASP A 23 4.00 12.02 -4.48
C ASP A 23 3.21 10.99 -3.66
N PHE A 24 2.06 11.41 -3.14
CA PHE A 24 1.23 10.62 -2.22
C PHE A 24 -0.10 10.30 -2.89
N ILE A 25 -0.43 9.01 -2.98
CA ILE A 25 -1.65 8.54 -3.62
C ILE A 25 -2.46 7.75 -2.60
N ASP A 26 -3.57 8.31 -2.14
CA ASP A 26 -4.53 7.57 -1.32
C ASP A 26 -5.20 6.48 -2.17
N LEU A 27 -5.13 5.24 -1.68
CA LEU A 27 -5.69 4.06 -2.32
C LEU A 27 -6.82 3.43 -1.50
N THR A 28 -7.18 4.03 -0.37
CA THR A 28 -8.09 3.45 0.64
C THR A 28 -9.41 3.02 0.02
N ASP A 29 -10.14 3.93 -0.62
CA ASP A 29 -11.45 3.63 -1.21
C ASP A 29 -11.38 2.58 -2.31
N ARG A 30 -10.31 2.63 -3.12
CA ARG A 30 -10.10 1.68 -4.23
C ARG A 30 -9.79 0.28 -3.70
N ILE A 31 -9.05 0.19 -2.60
CA ILE A 31 -8.79 -1.09 -1.92
C ILE A 31 -10.07 -1.61 -1.27
N LEU A 32 -10.85 -0.76 -0.60
CA LEU A 32 -12.14 -1.15 -0.02
C LEU A 32 -13.13 -1.66 -1.09
N GLU A 33 -13.12 -1.08 -2.28
CA GLU A 33 -13.90 -1.57 -3.43
C GLU A 33 -13.48 -3.00 -3.82
N VAL A 34 -12.18 -3.28 -3.90
CA VAL A 34 -11.65 -4.63 -4.18
C VAL A 34 -12.07 -5.63 -3.08
N VAL A 35 -12.02 -5.21 -1.81
CA VAL A 35 -12.49 -6.05 -0.69
C VAL A 35 -13.97 -6.37 -0.86
N GLY A 36 -14.80 -5.38 -1.18
CA GLY A 36 -16.23 -5.57 -1.42
C GLY A 36 -16.52 -6.57 -2.56
N LYS A 37 -15.79 -6.46 -3.68
CA LYS A 37 -15.91 -7.38 -4.82
C LYS A 37 -15.54 -8.83 -4.47
N SER A 38 -14.64 -9.03 -3.50
CA SER A 38 -14.15 -10.38 -3.16
C SER A 38 -15.24 -11.30 -2.60
N GLY A 39 -16.22 -10.75 -1.87
CA GLY A 39 -17.22 -11.49 -1.10
C GLY A 39 -16.66 -12.26 0.10
N ILE A 40 -15.39 -12.06 0.45
CA ILE A 40 -14.75 -12.63 1.65
C ILE A 40 -15.12 -11.76 2.84
N ARG A 41 -15.48 -12.39 3.96
CA ARG A 41 -15.91 -11.69 5.18
C ARG A 41 -14.87 -11.74 6.29
N ASP A 42 -14.21 -12.88 6.46
CA ASP A 42 -13.25 -13.08 7.56
C ASP A 42 -11.95 -13.64 7.00
N GLY A 43 -10.84 -12.94 7.23
CA GLY A 43 -9.54 -13.32 6.68
C GLY A 43 -8.51 -12.20 6.74
N ILE A 44 -7.73 -12.08 5.68
CA ILE A 44 -6.72 -11.03 5.52
C ILE A 44 -6.74 -10.47 4.11
N ILE A 45 -6.28 -9.22 3.98
CA ILE A 45 -5.82 -8.69 2.70
C ILE A 45 -4.31 -8.52 2.72
N HIS A 46 -3.69 -8.76 1.57
CA HIS A 46 -2.32 -8.41 1.30
C HIS A 46 -2.28 -7.43 0.12
N VAL A 47 -1.71 -6.26 0.35
CA VAL A 47 -1.56 -5.19 -0.61
C VAL A 47 -0.09 -5.10 -0.95
N PHE A 48 0.27 -5.33 -2.21
CA PHE A 48 1.66 -5.42 -2.66
C PHE A 48 1.91 -4.51 -3.86
N ALA A 49 2.92 -3.65 -3.76
CA ALA A 49 3.44 -2.88 -4.89
C ALA A 49 4.64 -3.63 -5.47
N PRO A 50 4.55 -4.23 -6.69
CA PRO A 50 5.67 -4.89 -7.36
C PRO A 50 6.66 -3.87 -7.95
N HIS A 51 7.16 -2.95 -7.13
CA HIS A 51 8.03 -1.83 -7.50
C HIS A 51 9.11 -1.66 -6.45
N ALA A 52 10.38 -1.63 -6.86
CA ALA A 52 11.52 -1.48 -5.95
C ALA A 52 11.77 -0.03 -5.47
N THR A 53 10.94 0.92 -5.90
CA THR A 53 11.08 2.36 -5.63
C THR A 53 9.72 2.97 -5.27
N GLY A 54 8.90 2.23 -4.53
CA GLY A 54 7.60 2.67 -4.05
C GLY A 54 7.36 2.13 -2.64
N ILE A 55 6.60 2.87 -1.85
CA ILE A 55 6.28 2.49 -0.47
C ILE A 55 4.77 2.36 -0.34
N LEU A 56 4.31 1.34 0.38
CA LEU A 56 2.92 1.27 0.85
C LEU A 56 2.88 1.55 2.35
N VAL A 57 2.05 2.51 2.75
CA VAL A 57 1.95 3.00 4.13
C VAL A 57 0.52 2.86 4.63
N ILE A 58 0.39 2.52 5.91
CA ILE A 58 -0.86 2.68 6.67
C ILE A 58 -0.63 3.74 7.73
N ASN A 59 -1.22 4.92 7.57
CA ASN A 59 -1.10 6.04 8.50
C ASN A 59 -2.19 7.07 8.22
N GLU A 60 -2.18 8.20 8.93
CA GLU A 60 -3.06 9.32 8.66
C GLU A 60 -2.72 9.99 7.33
N PHE A 61 -3.74 10.33 6.53
CA PHE A 61 -3.56 10.97 5.23
C PHE A 61 -3.90 12.46 5.30
N THR A 62 -2.98 13.26 5.86
CA THR A 62 -3.10 14.71 5.99
C THR A 62 -1.90 15.41 5.37
N GLU A 63 -2.09 16.65 4.92
CA GLU A 63 -1.01 17.43 4.29
C GLU A 63 0.18 17.66 5.23
N ASP A 64 -0.09 17.98 6.51
CA ASP A 64 0.95 18.20 7.52
C ASP A 64 1.85 16.97 7.72
N LEU A 65 1.24 15.78 7.89
CA LEU A 65 2.01 14.55 8.06
C LEU A 65 2.74 14.16 6.77
N GLN A 66 2.19 14.48 5.59
CA GLN A 66 2.90 14.26 4.32
C GLN A 66 4.19 15.09 4.24
N GLU A 67 4.19 16.33 4.71
CA GLU A 67 5.42 17.16 4.79
C GLU A 67 6.43 16.56 5.78
N ASP A 68 5.99 16.09 6.94
CA ASP A 68 6.86 15.40 7.89
C ASP A 68 7.47 14.12 7.29
N ILE A 69 6.69 13.35 6.52
CA ILE A 69 7.18 12.17 5.80
C ILE A 69 8.18 12.58 4.71
N ARG A 70 7.95 13.66 3.96
CA ARG A 70 8.92 14.18 2.98
C ARG A 70 10.26 14.45 3.64
N LYS A 71 10.24 15.11 4.80
CA LYS A 71 11.44 15.40 5.59
C LYS A 71 12.13 14.11 6.08
N LEU A 72 11.37 13.19 6.68
CA LEU A 72 11.88 11.90 7.15
C LEU A 72 12.58 11.12 6.04
N LEU A 73 11.96 11.02 4.86
CA LEU A 73 12.56 10.33 3.70
C LEU A 73 13.84 11.03 3.22
N GLY A 74 13.90 12.35 3.33
CA GLY A 74 15.09 13.17 3.08
C GLY A 74 16.24 12.83 4.03
N GLU A 75 15.95 12.55 5.30
CA GLU A 75 16.92 12.20 6.33
C GLU A 75 17.37 10.73 6.23
N LEU A 76 16.44 9.80 6.01
CA LEU A 76 16.72 8.35 5.94
C LEU A 76 17.63 7.97 4.77
N ALA A 77 17.34 8.53 3.59
CA ALA A 77 18.18 8.35 2.41
C ALA A 77 18.11 9.62 1.55
N PRO A 78 19.02 10.57 1.78
CA PRO A 78 19.07 11.83 1.03
C PRO A 78 19.33 11.58 -0.46
N SER A 79 18.67 12.32 -1.36
CA SER A 79 18.85 12.19 -2.81
C SER A 79 20.21 12.70 -3.30
N GLY A 80 20.84 13.63 -2.59
CA GLY A 80 22.13 14.23 -2.93
C GLY A 80 23.36 13.42 -2.50
N ASN A 81 23.19 12.30 -1.80
CA ASN A 81 24.30 11.47 -1.36
C ASN A 81 24.95 10.71 -2.53
N ARG A 82 26.27 10.49 -2.44
CA ARG A 82 27.01 9.68 -3.42
C ARG A 82 26.85 8.20 -3.11
N TYR A 83 25.78 7.61 -3.62
CA TYR A 83 25.58 6.15 -3.60
C TYR A 83 26.32 5.47 -4.75
N ARG A 84 26.61 4.17 -4.59
CA ARG A 84 27.19 3.34 -5.65
C ARG A 84 26.18 3.00 -6.76
N HIS A 85 24.91 2.82 -6.41
CA HIS A 85 23.86 2.63 -7.40
C HIS A 85 23.55 3.97 -8.07
N PRO A 86 23.46 4.04 -9.41
CA PRO A 86 23.33 5.32 -10.10
C PRO A 86 21.89 5.86 -10.06
N TRP A 87 21.75 7.18 -10.25
CA TRP A 87 20.48 7.92 -10.49
C TRP A 87 19.45 7.95 -9.36
N ASN A 88 18.94 6.81 -8.88
CA ASN A 88 17.79 6.73 -7.96
C ASN A 88 18.02 5.79 -6.77
N ALA A 89 19.29 5.61 -6.35
CA ALA A 89 19.64 4.78 -5.20
C ALA A 89 18.85 5.12 -3.93
N HIS A 90 18.66 6.42 -3.66
CA HIS A 90 17.86 6.88 -2.52
C HIS A 90 16.41 6.35 -2.56
N SER A 91 15.81 6.26 -3.75
CA SER A 91 14.46 5.72 -3.95
C SER A 91 14.39 4.24 -3.55
N HIS A 92 15.37 3.45 -3.99
CA HIS A 92 15.50 2.05 -3.59
C HIS A 92 15.71 1.89 -2.09
N LEU A 93 16.56 2.72 -1.48
CA LEU A 93 16.84 2.65 -0.05
C LEU A 93 15.62 3.04 0.79
N ARG A 94 14.85 4.05 0.39
CA ARG A 94 13.58 4.43 1.04
C ARG A 94 12.56 3.29 0.98
N SER A 95 12.39 2.69 -0.20
CA SER A 95 11.51 1.53 -0.40
C SER A 95 11.96 0.30 0.40
N LEU A 96 13.28 0.06 0.49
CA LEU A 96 13.84 -1.01 1.31
C LEU A 96 13.53 -0.85 2.79
N ILE A 97 13.63 0.38 3.32
CA ILE A 97 13.45 0.66 4.75
C ILE A 97 11.97 0.56 5.15
N LEU A 98 11.07 1.11 4.34
CA LEU A 98 9.65 1.24 4.70
C LEU A 98 8.76 0.15 4.08
N GLY A 99 9.28 -0.59 3.11
CA GLY A 99 8.60 -1.72 2.49
C GLY A 99 7.58 -1.33 1.42
N SER A 100 7.27 -2.27 0.55
CA SER A 100 6.34 -2.11 -0.57
C SER A 100 5.07 -2.95 -0.42
N SER A 101 4.72 -3.33 0.82
CA SER A 101 3.61 -4.24 1.09
C SER A 101 2.96 -4.00 2.44
N GLN A 102 1.67 -4.26 2.56
CA GLN A 102 0.92 -4.21 3.80
C GLN A 102 -0.04 -5.39 3.91
N THR A 103 -0.23 -5.93 5.11
CA THR A 103 -1.21 -6.99 5.38
C THR A 103 -2.16 -6.53 6.46
N ILE A 104 -3.46 -6.55 6.19
CA ILE A 104 -4.50 -6.02 7.08
C ILE A 104 -5.53 -7.10 7.36
N PRO A 105 -5.96 -7.29 8.62
CA PRO A 105 -7.05 -8.19 8.95
C PRO A 105 -8.38 -7.72 8.35
N LEU A 106 -9.20 -8.70 7.95
CA LEU A 106 -10.55 -8.52 7.44
C LEU A 106 -11.50 -9.28 8.37
N MET A 107 -12.51 -8.60 8.90
CA MET A 107 -13.53 -9.19 9.79
C MET A 107 -14.89 -8.62 9.44
N ASP A 108 -15.91 -9.48 9.36
CA ASP A 108 -17.27 -9.09 8.98
C ASP A 108 -17.36 -8.29 7.66
N GLY A 109 -16.43 -8.55 6.73
CA GLY A 109 -16.34 -7.86 5.44
C GLY A 109 -15.73 -6.46 5.52
N LYS A 110 -15.14 -6.08 6.67
CA LYS A 110 -14.51 -4.78 6.89
C LYS A 110 -13.03 -4.92 7.22
N LEU A 111 -12.21 -4.05 6.64
CA LEU A 111 -10.82 -3.92 7.04
C LEU A 111 -10.74 -3.36 8.45
N LEU A 112 -9.90 -3.98 9.29
CA LEU A 112 -9.66 -3.53 10.65
C LEU A 112 -8.62 -2.39 10.68
N LEU A 113 -8.98 -1.27 10.06
CA LEU A 113 -8.23 -0.02 10.12
C LEU A 113 -8.69 0.81 11.33
N GLY A 114 -7.76 1.51 11.97
CA GLY A 114 -8.07 2.54 12.96
C GLY A 114 -8.71 3.78 12.33
N THR A 115 -9.31 4.63 13.16
CA THR A 115 -10.01 5.86 12.72
C THR A 115 -9.17 6.76 11.81
N TRP A 116 -7.87 6.83 12.07
CA TRP A 116 -6.92 7.69 11.35
C TRP A 116 -6.00 6.88 10.42
N GLN A 117 -6.38 5.67 10.03
CA GLN A 117 -5.55 4.85 9.14
C GLN A 117 -6.14 4.81 7.73
N SER A 118 -5.41 5.45 6.81
CA SER A 118 -5.57 5.32 5.36
C SER A 118 -4.46 4.42 4.79
N ILE A 119 -4.73 3.78 3.66
CA ILE A 119 -3.76 2.99 2.92
C ILE A 119 -3.34 3.77 1.68
N PHE A 120 -2.09 4.20 1.62
CA PHE A 120 -1.61 5.05 0.54
C PHE A 120 -0.24 4.62 0.02
N PHE A 121 0.02 4.98 -1.23
CA PHE A 121 1.29 4.75 -1.90
C PHE A 121 2.11 6.04 -1.91
N ILE A 122 3.41 5.91 -1.65
CA ILE A 122 4.38 7.01 -1.79
C ILE A 122 5.33 6.68 -2.94
N GLU A 123 5.34 7.53 -3.96
CA GLU A 123 6.34 7.47 -5.03
C GLU A 123 7.69 7.94 -4.49
N THR A 124 8.73 7.14 -4.65
CA THR A 124 10.08 7.56 -4.22
C THR A 124 11.02 7.77 -5.39
N ASP A 125 10.63 7.38 -6.60
CA ASP A 125 11.44 7.50 -7.79
C ASP A 125 11.52 8.94 -8.30
N THR A 126 12.45 9.16 -9.22
CA THR A 126 12.90 10.49 -9.64
C THR A 126 11.97 11.19 -10.64
N HIS A 127 10.98 10.49 -11.21
CA HIS A 127 10.11 10.98 -12.28
C HIS A 127 8.68 10.44 -12.12
N ALA A 128 7.72 11.05 -12.81
CA ALA A 128 6.35 10.55 -12.92
C ALA A 128 6.33 9.10 -13.44
N ARG A 129 5.52 8.23 -12.82
CA ARG A 129 5.41 6.81 -13.19
C ARG A 129 3.96 6.38 -13.34
N GLN A 130 3.78 5.31 -14.12
CA GLN A 130 2.61 4.45 -13.99
C GLN A 130 2.93 3.37 -12.97
N ARG A 131 2.14 3.31 -11.90
CA ARG A 131 2.29 2.34 -10.83
C ARG A 131 1.12 1.37 -10.81
N THR A 132 1.35 0.28 -10.12
CA THR A 132 0.34 -0.76 -9.91
C THR A 132 0.52 -1.30 -8.50
N VAL A 133 -0.60 -1.56 -7.84
CA VAL A 133 -0.66 -2.28 -6.58
C VAL A 133 -1.56 -3.49 -6.78
N ILE A 134 -1.13 -4.64 -6.29
CA ILE A 134 -1.88 -5.89 -6.28
C ILE A 134 -2.56 -6.01 -4.93
N VAL A 135 -3.88 -6.19 -4.92
CA VAL A 135 -4.65 -6.46 -3.72
C VAL A 135 -5.11 -7.91 -3.79
N GLN A 136 -4.66 -8.72 -2.85
CA GLN A 136 -5.08 -10.10 -2.68
C GLN A 136 -5.88 -10.24 -1.40
N VAL A 137 -7.10 -10.76 -1.50
CA VAL A 137 -8.00 -11.01 -0.38
C VAL A 137 -8.10 -12.53 -0.21
N MET A 138 -7.88 -13.02 1.01
CA MET A 138 -7.92 -14.46 1.32
C MET A 138 -8.70 -14.69 2.61
N GLY A 139 -9.62 -15.63 2.60
CA GLY A 139 -10.42 -15.92 3.79
C GLY A 139 -11.72 -16.64 3.51
N LEU A 140 -12.60 -16.66 4.50
CA LEU A 140 -13.90 -17.31 4.45
C LEU A 140 -14.94 -16.37 3.81
N ARG A 141 -15.68 -16.91 2.83
CA ARG A 141 -16.87 -16.27 2.27
C ARG A 141 -18.06 -16.48 3.21
N SER A 142 -19.01 -15.53 3.18
CA SER A 142 -20.32 -15.73 3.83
C SER A 142 -20.97 -16.98 3.25
N GLN A 143 -21.55 -17.84 4.10
CA GLN A 143 -22.56 -18.77 3.61
C GLN A 143 -23.77 -17.93 3.16
N ARG A 144 -24.30 -18.22 1.96
CA ARG A 144 -25.62 -17.73 1.55
C ARG A 144 -26.70 -18.48 2.29
#